data_AF-A0A1L9V7Y4-F1
#
_entry.id   AF-A0A1L9V7Y4-F1
#
_cell.length_a   1.000
_cell.length_b   1.000
_cell.length_c   1.000
_cell.angle_alpha   90.00
_cell.angle_beta   90.00
_cell.angle_gamma   90.00
#
_symmetry.space_group_name_H-M   'P 1'
#
loop_
_entity.id
_entity.type
_entity.pdbx_description
1 polymer ?
#
loop_
_entity_poly.entity_id
_entity_poly.type
_entity_poly.pdbx_seq_one_letter_code
_entity_poly.pdbx_strand_id
1 'polypeptide(L)'
;MYHQRSNSWWPEYGHQYPPQGYYQQPPPPPQSYGYPPYHTPTPPPHTPSPYSHHRQQSWNDNLPPPPPQVPQHFGHGAPSNYHFQYSTCTGRRRALLIGINYIGQPNQLKGCINDVANMSTFLHEKHGYRREDMVILTDDQENPMSMPTKANMMRAMQWLVRDAQPNDSLFIHFSGHGGRTPDLDGDEDDGYDDVIYPLDYRTAGHIVDDDMHAIMVRPLRPGVRLTAIFDSCHSGTALDLPYVYSTQGMLKEPNLAKEAAQDLFSAITSYGNGDLSSMAETAIGFFKKAAIGSSARERTVMTKTSPADVVMFSGSKDTQTSADTFQDGEARGALSWAFIKSLERWPYQSYLQLLNTIRSELEDRYTQKPQLSSSHPLDTNLRFTM
;
A
#
# COMPACT_ATOMS: atom_id res chain seq x y z
N MET A 1 26.81 -67.39 13.33
CA MET A 1 26.32 -68.06 14.56
C MET A 1 25.38 -67.07 15.24
N TYR A 2 24.07 -67.31 15.26
CA TYR A 2 23.34 -68.17 16.22
C TYR A 2 23.32 -67.57 17.64
N HIS A 3 22.20 -67.46 18.37
CA HIS A 3 20.79 -67.79 18.06
C HIS A 3 19.80 -67.02 18.99
N GLN A 4 18.50 -67.21 18.76
CA GLN A 4 17.36 -66.63 19.50
C GLN A 4 17.10 -67.32 20.86
N ARG A 5 16.27 -66.69 21.72
CA ARG A 5 15.05 -67.19 22.45
C ARG A 5 14.79 -66.27 23.68
N SER A 6 13.62 -65.71 24.01
CA SER A 6 12.18 -66.09 23.98
C SER A 6 11.65 -66.70 25.30
N ASN A 7 10.37 -66.40 25.59
CA ASN A 7 9.50 -66.80 26.71
C ASN A 7 9.67 -65.97 28.01
N SER A 8 8.65 -65.31 28.62
CA SER A 8 7.19 -65.48 28.79
C SER A 8 6.76 -66.29 30.02
N TRP A 9 6.25 -65.62 31.06
CA TRP A 9 5.44 -66.21 32.15
C TRP A 9 4.46 -65.19 32.76
N TRP A 10 3.17 -65.51 32.68
CA TRP A 10 2.08 -65.17 33.64
C TRP A 10 1.45 -66.51 34.04
N PRO A 11 0.97 -66.72 35.28
CA PRO A 11 -0.45 -66.50 35.65
C PRO A 11 -0.62 -66.12 37.17
N GLU A 12 -1.73 -66.25 37.93
CA GLU A 12 -3.10 -66.77 37.72
C GLU A 12 -4.14 -66.15 38.72
N TYR A 13 -5.22 -65.54 38.19
CA TYR A 13 -6.66 -65.62 38.59
C TYR A 13 -7.21 -65.37 40.03
N GLY A 14 -8.51 -65.02 40.07
CA GLY A 14 -9.39 -65.03 41.26
C GLY A 14 -10.52 -63.97 41.26
N HIS A 15 -11.40 -63.91 40.24
CA HIS A 15 -12.79 -64.44 40.25
C HIS A 15 -13.85 -63.65 41.08
N GLN A 16 -14.82 -62.95 40.43
CA GLN A 16 -16.23 -63.35 40.15
C GLN A 16 -17.23 -63.00 41.30
N TYR A 17 -18.52 -62.63 41.13
CA TYR A 17 -19.44 -62.43 39.97
C TYR A 17 -20.67 -61.50 40.37
N PRO A 18 -21.72 -61.26 39.53
CA PRO A 18 -22.72 -60.16 39.64
C PRO A 18 -24.16 -60.73 39.94
N PRO A 19 -25.33 -60.34 39.33
CA PRO A 19 -25.84 -59.12 38.65
C PRO A 19 -27.28 -58.67 39.06
N GLN A 20 -27.80 -57.57 38.47
CA GLN A 20 -29.19 -57.27 38.01
C GLN A 20 -29.16 -55.88 37.32
N GLY A 21 -29.76 -55.57 36.16
CA GLY A 21 -31.17 -55.71 35.70
C GLY A 21 -31.82 -54.29 35.73
N TYR A 22 -32.53 -53.74 34.73
CA TYR A 22 -33.15 -54.30 33.52
C TYR A 22 -33.62 -53.22 32.48
N TYR A 23 -33.76 -53.67 31.22
CA TYR A 23 -34.64 -53.26 30.11
C TYR A 23 -34.80 -51.80 29.59
N GLN A 24 -34.50 -51.65 28.28
CA GLN A 24 -35.20 -50.78 27.34
C GLN A 24 -36.46 -51.48 26.79
N GLN A 25 -37.52 -50.74 26.39
CA GLN A 25 -38.63 -51.24 25.55
C GLN A 25 -39.31 -50.09 24.72
N PRO A 26 -40.09 -50.42 23.67
CA PRO A 26 -40.18 -49.64 22.42
C PRO A 26 -41.45 -48.75 22.25
N PRO A 27 -41.56 -47.93 21.17
CA PRO A 27 -42.70 -47.01 20.99
C PRO A 27 -44.00 -47.72 20.51
N PRO A 28 -45.19 -47.15 20.80
CA PRO A 28 -46.48 -47.71 20.41
C PRO A 28 -46.92 -47.36 18.96
N PRO A 29 -47.71 -48.24 18.29
CA PRO A 29 -48.24 -48.06 16.93
C PRO A 29 -49.61 -47.31 16.88
N PRO A 30 -50.13 -46.95 15.68
CA PRO A 30 -51.16 -45.91 15.53
C PRO A 30 -52.62 -46.42 15.39
N GLN A 31 -53.59 -45.58 15.78
CA GLN A 31 -55.00 -45.65 15.33
C GLN A 31 -55.60 -44.24 15.12
N SER A 32 -56.76 -44.15 14.46
CA SER A 32 -57.11 -43.06 13.54
C SER A 32 -58.53 -42.47 13.69
N TYR A 33 -58.73 -41.33 13.01
CA TYR A 33 -59.97 -40.63 12.61
C TYR A 33 -60.55 -39.51 13.49
N GLY A 34 -60.71 -38.33 12.86
CA GLY A 34 -61.51 -37.19 13.35
C GLY A 34 -61.09 -35.81 12.78
N TYR A 35 -61.53 -35.44 11.57
CA TYR A 35 -61.58 -34.03 11.10
C TYR A 35 -62.83 -33.35 11.70
N PRO A 36 -62.84 -32.05 12.11
CA PRO A 36 -62.72 -30.89 11.20
C PRO A 36 -62.11 -29.62 11.88
N PRO A 37 -62.34 -28.37 11.40
CA PRO A 37 -62.15 -27.78 10.08
C PRO A 37 -60.98 -26.75 10.05
N TYR A 38 -60.69 -26.19 8.87
CA TYR A 38 -59.66 -25.16 8.68
C TYR A 38 -60.02 -23.82 9.34
N HIS A 39 -59.08 -23.25 10.10
CA HIS A 39 -59.06 -21.83 10.47
C HIS A 39 -57.68 -21.24 10.16
N THR A 40 -57.66 -20.21 9.31
CA THR A 40 -56.45 -19.45 8.95
C THR A 40 -56.16 -18.37 10.00
N PRO A 41 -54.92 -18.24 10.52
CA PRO A 41 -54.54 -17.12 11.37
C PRO A 41 -54.46 -15.82 10.56
N THR A 42 -55.14 -14.77 11.01
CA THR A 42 -55.00 -13.41 10.46
C THR A 42 -53.70 -12.75 10.94
N PRO A 43 -53.05 -11.90 10.12
CA PRO A 43 -51.89 -11.12 10.54
C PRO A 43 -52.28 -9.95 11.47
N PRO A 44 -51.39 -9.51 12.38
CA PRO A 44 -51.67 -8.43 13.32
C PRO A 44 -51.71 -7.04 12.64
N PRO A 45 -52.40 -6.05 13.25
CA PRO A 45 -52.64 -4.74 12.64
C PRO A 45 -51.42 -3.81 12.67
N HIS A 46 -51.34 -2.94 11.66
CA HIS A 46 -50.29 -1.93 11.51
C HIS A 46 -50.36 -0.84 12.58
N THR A 47 -49.20 -0.43 13.10
CA THR A 47 -48.99 0.87 13.76
C THR A 47 -48.19 1.80 12.84
N PRO A 48 -48.58 3.08 12.68
CA PRO A 48 -47.89 3.99 11.78
C PRO A 48 -46.63 4.57 12.43
N SER A 49 -45.48 4.36 11.80
CA SER A 49 -44.23 5.04 12.19
C SER A 49 -44.18 6.44 11.58
N PRO A 50 -43.95 7.51 12.37
CA PRO A 50 -43.90 8.88 11.86
C PRO A 50 -42.53 9.22 11.23
N TYR A 51 -42.53 10.21 10.32
CA TYR A 51 -41.37 10.77 9.62
C TYR A 51 -40.76 9.93 8.48
N SER A 52 -41.60 9.65 7.48
CA SER A 52 -41.15 9.57 6.09
C SER A 52 -40.68 10.93 5.59
N HIS A 53 -39.42 11.30 5.86
CA HIS A 53 -38.77 12.34 5.07
C HIS A 53 -38.56 11.80 3.65
N HIS A 54 -39.37 12.29 2.71
CA HIS A 54 -39.09 12.19 1.28
C HIS A 54 -37.77 12.89 0.98
N ARG A 55 -36.65 12.17 1.13
CA ARG A 55 -35.38 12.57 0.54
C ARG A 55 -35.59 12.51 -0.98
N GLN A 56 -35.64 13.67 -1.62
CA GLN A 56 -35.60 13.76 -3.07
C GLN A 56 -34.38 12.96 -3.54
N GLN A 57 -34.62 11.92 -4.33
CA GLN A 57 -33.57 11.08 -4.88
C GLN A 57 -32.87 11.90 -5.96
N SER A 58 -31.86 12.66 -5.53
CA SER A 58 -30.96 13.39 -6.40
C SER A 58 -30.18 12.41 -7.26
N TRP A 59 -29.88 12.80 -8.50
CA TRP A 59 -29.20 11.97 -9.51
C TRP A 59 -27.69 11.77 -9.23
N ASN A 60 -27.32 11.54 -7.97
CA ASN A 60 -25.95 11.48 -7.46
C ASN A 60 -25.53 10.11 -6.90
N ASP A 61 -26.44 9.14 -6.87
CA ASP A 61 -26.26 7.82 -6.21
C ASP A 61 -25.27 6.87 -6.94
N ASN A 62 -24.74 7.25 -8.11
CA ASN A 62 -23.79 6.44 -8.89
C ASN A 62 -22.30 6.84 -8.70
N LEU A 63 -21.99 7.83 -7.86
CA LEU A 63 -20.59 8.21 -7.62
C LEU A 63 -19.93 7.32 -6.54
N PRO A 64 -18.66 6.94 -6.71
CA PRO A 64 -17.89 6.26 -5.68
C PRO A 64 -17.90 7.02 -4.32
N PRO A 65 -18.05 6.29 -3.19
CA PRO A 65 -18.11 6.91 -1.86
C PRO A 65 -16.79 7.61 -1.52
N PRO A 66 -16.82 8.78 -0.84
CA PRO A 66 -15.60 9.44 -0.39
C PRO A 66 -14.87 8.60 0.67
N PRO A 67 -13.54 8.75 0.83
CA PRO A 67 -12.79 8.09 1.90
C PRO A 67 -13.36 8.40 3.30
N PRO A 68 -13.34 7.43 4.24
CA PRO A 68 -13.83 7.64 5.60
C PRO A 68 -12.89 8.59 6.36
N GLN A 69 -13.47 9.54 7.10
CA GLN A 69 -12.72 10.58 7.81
C GLN A 69 -12.18 10.14 9.19
N VAL A 70 -12.68 9.03 9.71
CA VAL A 70 -12.25 8.45 11.01
C VAL A 70 -11.05 7.54 10.83
N PRO A 71 -10.20 7.35 11.86
CA PRO A 71 -9.11 6.37 11.83
C PRO A 71 -9.59 4.97 11.44
N GLN A 72 -8.75 4.26 10.68
CA GLN A 72 -9.00 2.93 10.14
C GLN A 72 -7.96 1.93 10.70
N HIS A 73 -8.32 0.65 10.75
CA HIS A 73 -7.44 -0.41 11.24
C HIS A 73 -6.75 -1.15 10.09
N PHE A 74 -5.50 -1.54 10.31
CA PHE A 74 -4.70 -2.34 9.36
C PHE A 74 -5.19 -3.79 9.17
N GLY A 75 -6.25 -4.22 9.87
CA GLY A 75 -6.82 -5.56 9.74
C GLY A 75 -6.18 -6.60 10.67
N HIS A 76 -6.23 -7.87 10.26
CA HIS A 76 -5.73 -8.99 11.07
C HIS A 76 -4.20 -8.98 11.20
N GLY A 77 -3.68 -9.33 12.38
CA GLY A 77 -2.25 -9.29 12.69
C GLY A 77 -1.75 -7.92 13.18
N ALA A 78 -2.44 -6.83 12.85
CA ALA A 78 -2.16 -5.51 13.42
C ALA A 78 -2.65 -5.38 14.87
N PRO A 79 -1.87 -4.80 15.79
CA PRO A 79 -2.34 -4.45 17.12
C PRO A 79 -3.46 -3.40 17.08
N SER A 80 -4.45 -3.51 17.96
CA SER A 80 -5.69 -2.70 17.91
C SER A 80 -5.49 -1.19 18.04
N ASN A 81 -4.37 -0.74 18.60
CA ASN A 81 -3.98 0.67 18.67
C ASN A 81 -3.24 1.18 17.43
N TYR A 82 -2.85 0.31 16.50
CA TYR A 82 -2.23 0.69 15.23
C TYR A 82 -3.31 0.99 14.20
N HIS A 83 -3.29 2.23 13.71
CA HIS A 83 -4.32 2.79 12.85
C HIS A 83 -3.70 3.73 11.82
N PHE A 84 -4.36 3.83 10.66
CA PHE A 84 -4.07 4.84 9.64
C PHE A 84 -5.26 5.78 9.48
N GLN A 85 -5.09 6.86 8.73
CA GLN A 85 -6.20 7.78 8.44
C GLN A 85 -6.09 8.29 7.00
N TYR A 86 -7.20 8.19 6.26
CA TYR A 86 -7.31 8.77 4.93
C TYR A 86 -7.30 10.31 5.00
N SER A 87 -6.66 10.94 4.03
CA SER A 87 -6.71 12.38 3.79
C SER A 87 -8.00 12.77 3.09
N THR A 88 -8.64 13.86 3.54
CA THR A 88 -9.71 14.50 2.76
C THR A 88 -9.18 15.40 1.64
N CYS A 89 -7.86 15.58 1.54
CA CYS A 89 -7.17 16.44 0.56
C CYS A 89 -7.61 17.92 0.58
N THR A 90 -8.15 18.41 1.71
CA THR A 90 -8.63 19.79 1.88
C THR A 90 -7.56 20.78 2.38
N GLY A 91 -6.37 20.29 2.74
CA GLY A 91 -5.26 21.07 3.27
C GLY A 91 -4.37 21.69 2.18
N ARG A 92 -3.10 21.94 2.52
CA ARG A 92 -2.10 22.49 1.60
C ARG A 92 -1.78 21.48 0.49
N ARG A 93 -1.62 21.98 -0.73
CA ARG A 93 -1.26 21.18 -1.91
C ARG A 93 0.18 21.50 -2.33
N ARG A 94 1.05 20.51 -2.47
CA ARG A 94 2.45 20.67 -2.93
C ARG A 94 2.85 19.57 -3.90
N ALA A 95 3.61 19.90 -4.94
CA ALA A 95 4.11 18.92 -5.90
C ALA A 95 5.64 18.96 -6.06
N LEU A 96 6.24 17.79 -6.22
CA LEU A 96 7.60 17.60 -6.70
C LEU A 96 7.54 16.89 -8.06
N LEU A 97 8.00 17.54 -9.12
CA LEU A 97 7.95 17.02 -10.48
C LEU A 97 9.38 16.91 -11.01
N ILE A 98 9.82 15.70 -11.37
CA ILE A 98 11.18 15.39 -11.78
C ILE A 98 11.13 14.71 -13.15
N GLY A 99 11.85 15.28 -14.12
CA GLY A 99 11.84 14.80 -15.51
C GLY A 99 13.25 14.86 -16.07
N ILE A 100 13.85 13.70 -16.34
CA ILE A 100 15.26 13.62 -16.73
C ILE A 100 15.38 12.98 -18.12
N ASN A 101 15.75 13.78 -19.11
CA ASN A 101 16.05 13.30 -20.46
C ASN A 101 17.50 12.77 -20.58
N TYR A 102 18.40 13.12 -19.67
CA TYR A 102 19.84 12.81 -19.71
C TYR A 102 20.50 13.39 -20.98
N ILE A 103 20.22 14.67 -21.25
CA ILE A 103 20.62 15.37 -22.47
C ILE A 103 22.14 15.27 -22.68
N GLY A 104 22.55 14.77 -23.85
CA GLY A 104 23.96 14.58 -24.21
C GLY A 104 24.65 13.36 -23.59
N GLN A 105 23.95 12.55 -22.79
CA GLN A 105 24.48 11.28 -22.26
C GLN A 105 24.10 10.07 -23.13
N PRO A 106 24.83 8.94 -23.03
CA PRO A 106 24.38 7.67 -23.56
C PRO A 106 23.02 7.27 -22.97
N ASN A 107 22.14 6.71 -23.80
CA ASN A 107 20.74 6.37 -23.46
C ASN A 107 19.87 7.59 -23.11
N GLN A 108 20.13 8.75 -23.71
CA GLN A 108 19.26 9.93 -23.63
C GLN A 108 17.80 9.58 -24.00
N LEU A 109 16.88 9.92 -23.10
CA LEU A 109 15.43 9.88 -23.28
C LEU A 109 14.93 11.20 -23.90
N LYS A 110 13.66 11.24 -24.30
CA LYS A 110 13.08 12.42 -24.96
C LYS A 110 11.78 12.95 -24.36
N GLY A 111 11.03 12.11 -23.62
CA GLY A 111 9.68 12.46 -23.14
C GLY A 111 9.61 13.05 -21.73
N CYS A 112 10.60 12.80 -20.88
CA CYS A 112 10.48 12.96 -19.44
C CYS A 112 10.22 14.41 -18.99
N ILE A 113 10.78 15.38 -19.72
CA ILE A 113 10.55 16.81 -19.51
C ILE A 113 9.13 17.21 -19.93
N ASN A 114 8.62 16.67 -21.05
CA ASN A 114 7.25 16.90 -21.51
C ASN A 114 6.23 16.28 -20.53
N ASP A 115 6.51 15.09 -19.99
CA ASP A 115 5.64 14.45 -18.99
C ASP A 115 5.50 15.32 -17.73
N VAL A 116 6.59 15.95 -17.28
CA VAL A 116 6.59 16.93 -16.18
C VAL A 116 5.80 18.19 -16.53
N ALA A 117 5.94 18.73 -17.73
CA ALA A 117 5.17 19.90 -18.17
C ALA A 117 3.66 19.61 -18.23
N ASN A 118 3.28 18.43 -18.74
CA ASN A 118 1.91 17.94 -18.78
C ASN A 118 1.34 17.75 -17.36
N MET A 119 2.08 17.08 -16.46
CA MET A 119 1.66 16.87 -15.07
C MET A 119 1.55 18.19 -14.29
N SER A 120 2.49 19.12 -14.48
CA SER A 120 2.43 20.46 -13.88
C SER A 120 1.17 21.21 -14.28
N THR A 121 0.84 21.19 -15.58
CA THR A 121 -0.36 21.82 -16.13
C THR A 121 -1.64 21.18 -15.59
N PHE A 122 -1.72 19.84 -15.62
CA PHE A 122 -2.85 19.07 -15.10
C PHE A 122 -3.12 19.33 -13.61
N LEU A 123 -2.08 19.24 -12.76
CA LEU A 123 -2.19 19.51 -11.32
C LEU A 123 -2.62 20.95 -11.03
N HIS A 124 -2.14 21.91 -11.83
CA HIS A 124 -2.50 23.32 -11.68
C HIS A 124 -3.95 23.59 -12.07
N GLU A 125 -4.35 23.19 -13.28
CA GLU A 125 -5.65 23.53 -13.86
C GLU A 125 -6.81 22.70 -13.31
N LYS A 126 -6.58 21.42 -12.99
CA LYS A 126 -7.65 20.49 -12.57
C LYS A 126 -7.66 20.24 -11.07
N HIS A 127 -6.49 20.30 -10.42
CA HIS A 127 -6.32 19.92 -9.00
C HIS A 127 -5.79 21.05 -8.10
N GLY A 128 -5.79 22.32 -8.56
CA GLY A 128 -5.55 23.47 -7.70
C GLY A 128 -4.18 23.53 -7.03
N TYR A 129 -3.17 22.82 -7.54
CA TYR A 129 -1.79 22.98 -7.10
C TYR A 129 -1.27 24.32 -7.64
N ARG A 130 -0.84 25.21 -6.75
CA ARG A 130 -0.26 26.50 -7.11
C ARG A 130 1.15 26.29 -7.66
N ARG A 131 1.56 27.01 -8.71
CA ARG A 131 2.89 26.83 -9.34
C ARG A 131 4.03 27.16 -8.36
N GLU A 132 3.80 28.11 -7.47
CA GLU A 132 4.68 28.48 -6.35
C GLU A 132 4.77 27.43 -5.23
N ASP A 133 3.83 26.47 -5.20
CA ASP A 133 3.87 25.28 -4.34
C ASP A 133 4.33 24.02 -5.13
N MET A 134 4.99 24.22 -6.29
CA MET A 134 5.66 23.16 -7.06
C MET A 134 7.19 23.34 -7.05
N VAL A 135 7.93 22.25 -6.88
CA VAL A 135 9.35 22.17 -7.24
C VAL A 135 9.45 21.33 -8.50
N ILE A 136 10.09 21.88 -9.55
CA ILE A 136 10.24 21.25 -10.86
C ILE A 136 11.73 21.10 -11.15
N LEU A 137 12.19 19.84 -11.29
CA LEU A 137 13.58 19.51 -11.59
C LEU A 137 13.69 18.86 -12.97
N THR A 138 14.32 19.53 -13.93
CA THR A 138 14.51 19.05 -15.31
C THR A 138 15.89 19.45 -15.84
N ASP A 139 16.49 18.60 -16.69
CA ASP A 139 17.87 18.76 -17.16
C ASP A 139 18.04 19.67 -18.40
N ASP A 140 16.97 20.37 -18.80
CA ASP A 140 16.98 21.48 -19.76
C ASP A 140 17.05 22.88 -19.10
N GLN A 141 16.96 22.97 -17.77
CA GLN A 141 16.96 24.25 -17.06
C GLN A 141 18.37 24.83 -16.85
N GLU A 142 18.51 26.15 -17.01
CA GLU A 142 19.78 26.85 -16.77
C GLU A 142 20.15 26.98 -15.27
N ASN A 143 19.16 26.94 -14.37
CA ASN A 143 19.37 27.14 -12.94
C ASN A 143 19.97 25.87 -12.28
N PRO A 144 21.18 25.92 -11.70
CA PRO A 144 21.80 24.75 -11.06
C PRO A 144 20.98 24.15 -9.90
N MET A 145 20.11 24.93 -9.25
CA MET A 145 19.21 24.43 -8.20
C MET A 145 17.97 23.71 -8.76
N SER A 146 17.64 23.91 -10.04
CA SER A 146 16.58 23.18 -10.74
C SER A 146 17.09 21.91 -11.44
N MET A 147 18.40 21.69 -11.53
CA MET A 147 18.94 20.49 -12.17
C MET A 147 18.62 19.23 -11.34
N PRO A 148 18.19 18.11 -11.93
CA PRO A 148 17.83 16.89 -11.22
C PRO A 148 19.09 16.06 -10.84
N THR A 149 19.98 16.67 -10.07
CA THR A 149 21.12 15.99 -9.42
C THR A 149 20.66 15.23 -8.18
N LYS A 150 21.42 14.23 -7.73
CA LYS A 150 21.09 13.45 -6.52
C LYS A 150 20.86 14.36 -5.32
N ALA A 151 21.73 15.35 -5.12
CA ALA A 151 21.62 16.31 -4.02
C ALA A 151 20.35 17.17 -4.11
N ASN A 152 19.99 17.66 -5.29
CA ASN A 152 18.79 18.47 -5.49
C ASN A 152 17.51 17.65 -5.34
N MET A 153 17.47 16.42 -5.88
CA MET A 153 16.35 15.50 -5.75
C MET A 153 16.08 15.16 -4.27
N MET A 154 17.11 14.73 -3.53
CA MET A 154 16.99 14.41 -2.09
C MET A 154 16.52 15.63 -1.27
N ARG A 155 17.06 16.83 -1.56
CA ARG A 155 16.62 18.08 -0.92
C ARG A 155 15.16 18.42 -1.26
N ALA A 156 14.72 18.17 -2.48
CA ALA A 156 13.36 18.43 -2.92
C ALA A 156 12.35 17.45 -2.31
N MET A 157 12.71 16.16 -2.19
CA MET A 157 11.93 15.15 -1.47
C MET A 157 11.73 15.55 0.00
N GLN A 158 12.79 16.02 0.67
CA GLN A 158 12.71 16.56 2.03
C GLN A 158 11.82 17.81 2.12
N TRP A 159 11.87 18.71 1.13
CA TRP A 159 11.00 19.89 1.07
C TRP A 159 9.51 19.53 0.91
N LEU A 160 9.20 18.52 0.09
CA LEU A 160 7.83 18.10 -0.23
C LEU A 160 7.06 17.75 1.05
N VAL A 161 7.64 16.88 1.88
CA VAL A 161 7.03 16.40 3.13
C VAL A 161 7.18 17.37 4.30
N ARG A 162 7.98 18.44 4.17
CA ARG A 162 8.30 19.32 5.30
C ARG A 162 7.06 20.01 5.86
N ASP A 163 6.88 19.86 7.17
CA ASP A 163 5.79 20.43 7.96
C ASP A 163 4.39 19.98 7.50
N ALA A 164 4.26 18.84 6.81
CA ALA A 164 2.99 18.34 6.31
C ALA A 164 1.97 18.09 7.44
N GLN A 165 0.75 18.54 7.24
CA GLN A 165 -0.36 18.46 8.20
C GLN A 165 -1.44 17.48 7.73
N PRO A 166 -2.20 16.86 8.64
CA PRO A 166 -3.35 16.03 8.26
C PRO A 166 -4.29 16.80 7.32
N ASN A 167 -4.71 16.12 6.25
CA ASN A 167 -5.46 16.60 5.09
C ASN A 167 -4.68 17.40 4.04
N ASP A 168 -3.37 17.67 4.23
CA ASP A 168 -2.51 18.10 3.12
C ASP A 168 -2.51 17.04 2.00
N SER A 169 -2.27 17.49 0.77
CA SER A 169 -2.10 16.64 -0.41
C SER A 169 -0.77 16.92 -1.07
N LEU A 170 0.15 15.96 -0.92
CA LEU A 170 1.47 15.98 -1.53
C LEU A 170 1.43 15.14 -2.81
N PHE A 171 2.11 15.60 -3.84
CA PHE A 171 2.23 14.89 -5.11
C PHE A 171 3.71 14.74 -5.49
N ILE A 172 4.12 13.55 -5.96
CA ILE A 172 5.42 13.37 -6.61
C ILE A 172 5.23 12.70 -7.97
N HIS A 173 5.92 13.24 -8.98
CA HIS A 173 6.04 12.66 -10.30
C HIS A 173 7.52 12.49 -10.65
N PHE A 174 7.90 11.28 -11.07
CA PHE A 174 9.20 11.00 -11.64
C PHE A 174 9.03 10.38 -13.03
N SER A 175 9.63 10.99 -14.06
CA SER A 175 9.84 10.38 -15.37
C SER A 175 11.34 10.40 -15.70
N GLY A 176 11.90 9.25 -16.06
CA GLY A 176 13.35 9.07 -16.23
C GLY A 176 13.77 7.61 -16.20
N HIS A 177 15.08 7.35 -16.11
CA HIS A 177 15.58 5.99 -15.96
C HIS A 177 15.35 5.46 -14.55
N GLY A 178 14.86 4.23 -14.49
CA GLY A 178 14.86 3.38 -13.31
C GLY A 178 15.48 2.01 -13.63
N GLY A 179 15.83 1.26 -12.59
CA GLY A 179 16.52 -0.01 -12.69
C GLY A 179 16.50 -0.75 -11.36
N ARG A 180 17.37 -1.76 -11.21
CA ARG A 180 17.52 -2.51 -9.97
C ARG A 180 18.98 -2.62 -9.55
N THR A 181 19.24 -2.68 -8.26
CA THR A 181 20.56 -2.99 -7.67
C THR A 181 20.41 -4.20 -6.73
N PRO A 182 21.46 -5.01 -6.46
CA PRO A 182 21.36 -6.04 -5.45
C PRO A 182 21.09 -5.43 -4.08
N ASP A 183 20.08 -5.96 -3.39
CA ASP A 183 19.75 -5.67 -2.00
C ASP A 183 20.94 -6.04 -1.10
N LEU A 184 21.24 -5.17 -0.12
CA LEU A 184 22.36 -5.30 0.80
C LEU A 184 21.96 -5.51 2.27
N ASP A 185 20.70 -5.33 2.64
CA ASP A 185 20.21 -5.54 4.02
C ASP A 185 19.20 -6.69 4.17
N GLY A 186 18.61 -7.13 3.06
CA GLY A 186 17.79 -8.34 2.95
C GLY A 186 16.29 -8.11 3.14
N ASP A 187 15.80 -6.88 2.95
CA ASP A 187 14.40 -6.53 3.12
C ASP A 187 13.50 -6.81 1.89
N GLU A 188 14.08 -7.08 0.72
CA GLU A 188 13.33 -7.40 -0.50
C GLU A 188 13.18 -8.91 -0.77
N ASP A 189 11.94 -9.34 -1.05
CA ASP A 189 11.56 -10.75 -1.24
C ASP A 189 12.30 -11.45 -2.39
N ASP A 190 12.81 -10.69 -3.37
CA ASP A 190 13.59 -11.20 -4.51
C ASP A 190 15.08 -10.74 -4.53
N GLY A 191 15.51 -9.98 -3.52
CA GLY A 191 16.90 -9.57 -3.30
C GLY A 191 17.40 -8.43 -4.21
N TYR A 192 16.52 -7.52 -4.67
CA TYR A 192 16.92 -6.35 -5.45
C TYR A 192 16.07 -5.10 -5.19
N ASP A 193 16.69 -4.03 -4.70
CA ASP A 193 16.09 -2.69 -4.59
C ASP A 193 15.71 -2.13 -5.98
N ASP A 194 14.55 -1.48 -6.10
CA ASP A 194 14.18 -0.65 -7.26
C ASP A 194 14.85 0.73 -7.10
N VAL A 195 15.49 1.25 -8.17
CA VAL A 195 16.29 2.49 -8.10
C VAL A 195 15.92 3.49 -9.18
N ILE A 196 16.04 4.79 -8.85
CA ILE A 196 15.98 5.88 -9.83
C ILE A 196 17.35 6.51 -10.06
N TYR A 197 17.61 6.98 -11.29
CA TYR A 197 18.90 7.55 -11.67
C TYR A 197 18.85 9.08 -11.78
N PRO A 198 19.47 9.84 -10.87
CA PRO A 198 19.69 11.27 -11.04
C PRO A 198 20.55 11.59 -12.26
N LEU A 199 20.58 12.85 -12.72
CA LEU A 199 21.38 13.26 -13.88
C LEU A 199 22.89 12.97 -13.70
N ASP A 200 23.39 13.10 -12.47
CA ASP A 200 24.78 12.91 -12.06
C ASP A 200 25.07 11.50 -11.50
N TYR A 201 24.21 10.51 -11.78
CA TYR A 201 24.29 9.15 -11.22
C TYR A 201 25.65 8.46 -11.43
N ARG A 202 26.38 8.80 -12.50
CA ARG A 202 27.71 8.25 -12.82
C ARG A 202 28.78 8.63 -11.78
N THR A 203 28.55 9.69 -11.02
CA THR A 203 29.46 10.21 -9.99
C THR A 203 28.84 10.23 -8.59
N ALA A 204 27.51 10.39 -8.47
CA ALA A 204 26.78 10.46 -7.20
C ALA A 204 26.06 9.16 -6.82
N GLY A 205 25.98 8.19 -7.73
CA GLY A 205 25.16 6.99 -7.61
C GLY A 205 23.67 7.22 -7.90
N HIS A 206 22.90 6.14 -7.92
CA HIS A 206 21.44 6.16 -7.98
C HIS A 206 20.83 6.51 -6.60
N ILE A 207 19.51 6.63 -6.53
CA ILE A 207 18.73 6.69 -5.26
C ILE A 207 17.91 5.40 -5.20
N VAL A 208 17.98 4.67 -4.08
CA VAL A 208 17.20 3.45 -3.82
C VAL A 208 15.80 3.80 -3.29
N ASP A 209 14.87 2.86 -3.41
CA ASP A 209 13.53 2.91 -2.82
C ASP A 209 13.55 3.14 -1.31
N ASP A 210 14.42 2.45 -0.55
CA ASP A 210 14.50 2.62 0.91
C ASP A 210 14.88 4.06 1.33
N ASP A 211 15.79 4.72 0.60
CA ASP A 211 16.13 6.15 0.74
C ASP A 211 14.88 7.04 0.51
N MET A 212 14.10 6.73 -0.53
CA MET A 212 12.89 7.46 -0.90
C MET A 212 11.77 7.24 0.13
N HIS A 213 11.59 6.01 0.60
CA HIS A 213 10.63 5.65 1.64
C HIS A 213 11.03 6.30 2.99
N ALA A 214 12.31 6.28 3.35
CA ALA A 214 12.83 6.92 4.56
C ALA A 214 12.60 8.44 4.59
N ILE A 215 12.72 9.11 3.44
CA ILE A 215 12.51 10.56 3.33
C ILE A 215 11.02 10.90 3.18
N MET A 216 10.27 10.19 2.34
CA MET A 216 8.94 10.62 1.91
C MET A 216 7.77 9.89 2.58
N VAL A 217 7.97 8.70 3.15
CA VAL A 217 6.90 7.89 3.75
C VAL A 217 7.02 7.83 5.27
N ARG A 218 8.18 7.40 5.79
CA ARG A 218 8.42 7.25 7.25
C ARG A 218 8.14 8.52 8.09
N PRO A 219 8.34 9.77 7.61
CA PRO A 219 8.08 10.97 8.41
C PRO A 219 6.63 11.47 8.40
N LEU A 220 5.76 10.93 7.54
CA LEU A 220 4.41 11.46 7.35
C LEU A 220 3.48 11.15 8.52
N ARG A 221 2.55 12.07 8.77
CA ARG A 221 1.57 11.99 9.86
C ARG A 221 0.27 11.35 9.37
N PRO A 222 -0.53 10.74 10.28
CA PRO A 222 -1.85 10.23 9.92
C PRO A 222 -2.69 11.29 9.19
N GLY A 223 -3.36 10.89 8.11
CA GLY A 223 -4.19 11.80 7.31
C GLY A 223 -3.44 12.72 6.35
N VAL A 224 -2.10 12.70 6.27
CA VAL A 224 -1.39 13.36 5.14
C VAL A 224 -1.53 12.49 3.90
N ARG A 225 -1.93 13.05 2.75
CA ARG A 225 -1.84 12.35 1.46
C ARG A 225 -0.46 12.53 0.84
N LEU A 226 0.12 11.44 0.36
CA LEU A 226 1.15 11.46 -0.69
C LEU A 226 0.67 10.61 -1.87
N THR A 227 0.43 11.25 -3.02
CA THR A 227 0.19 10.57 -4.30
C THR A 227 1.49 10.55 -5.09
N ALA A 228 1.95 9.38 -5.51
CA ALA A 228 3.16 9.21 -6.31
C ALA A 228 2.85 8.62 -7.69
N ILE A 229 3.49 9.13 -8.74
CA ILE A 229 3.47 8.57 -10.10
C ILE A 229 4.92 8.36 -10.55
N PHE A 230 5.31 7.12 -10.79
CA PHE A 230 6.63 6.77 -11.33
C PHE A 230 6.50 6.20 -12.74
N ASP A 231 6.95 6.98 -13.73
CA ASP A 231 6.99 6.64 -15.15
C ASP A 231 8.41 6.19 -15.56
N SER A 232 8.87 5.11 -14.91
CA SER A 232 10.18 4.49 -15.12
C SER A 232 10.08 2.98 -15.07
N CYS A 233 11.03 2.27 -15.71
CA CYS A 233 11.19 0.83 -15.49
C CYS A 233 11.61 0.52 -14.06
N HIS A 234 11.16 -0.62 -13.53
CA HIS A 234 11.54 -1.07 -12.18
C HIS A 234 11.24 0.02 -11.14
N SER A 235 9.95 0.33 -11.06
CA SER A 235 9.37 1.27 -10.09
C SER A 235 8.15 0.67 -9.38
N GLY A 236 8.06 -0.67 -9.36
CA GLY A 236 6.98 -1.39 -8.70
C GLY A 236 7.02 -1.17 -7.19
N THR A 237 8.24 -1.14 -6.64
CA THR A 237 8.53 -0.95 -5.22
C THR A 237 9.21 0.39 -4.92
N ALA A 238 9.22 1.37 -5.83
CA ALA A 238 9.92 2.66 -5.69
C ALA A 238 9.62 3.52 -4.43
N LEU A 239 8.65 3.13 -3.59
CA LEU A 239 8.35 3.73 -2.27
C LEU A 239 8.08 2.66 -1.19
N ASP A 240 8.49 1.41 -1.42
CA ASP A 240 8.41 0.30 -0.47
C ASP A 240 7.00 0.00 0.04
N LEU A 241 5.97 0.30 -0.75
CA LEU A 241 4.59 0.23 -0.29
C LEU A 241 4.09 -1.23 -0.22
N PRO A 242 3.71 -1.75 0.97
CA PRO A 242 3.56 -3.18 1.19
C PRO A 242 2.25 -3.77 0.63
N TYR A 243 1.23 -2.94 0.40
CA TYR A 243 -0.02 -3.35 -0.26
C TYR A 243 0.07 -3.04 -1.74
N VAL A 244 -0.12 -4.02 -2.62
CA VAL A 244 -0.10 -3.84 -4.08
C VAL A 244 -1.40 -4.33 -4.69
N TYR A 245 -1.97 -3.56 -5.61
CA TYR A 245 -3.25 -3.78 -6.27
C TYR A 245 -3.12 -3.74 -7.80
N SER A 246 -3.96 -4.54 -8.46
CA SER A 246 -4.13 -4.60 -9.90
C SER A 246 -5.60 -4.42 -10.29
N THR A 247 -5.86 -4.33 -11.58
CA THR A 247 -7.22 -4.38 -12.15
C THR A 247 -8.00 -5.67 -11.84
N GLN A 248 -7.34 -6.71 -11.33
CA GLN A 248 -7.95 -7.99 -10.95
C GLN A 248 -8.11 -8.15 -9.42
N GLY A 249 -7.70 -7.15 -8.63
CA GLY A 249 -7.71 -7.19 -7.17
C GLY A 249 -6.31 -7.05 -6.56
N MET A 250 -6.21 -7.31 -5.26
CA MET A 250 -4.97 -7.22 -4.48
C MET A 250 -3.96 -8.32 -4.91
N LEU A 251 -2.70 -7.93 -5.07
CA LEU A 251 -1.57 -8.78 -5.47
C LEU A 251 -0.62 -9.10 -4.30
N LYS A 252 -0.30 -8.11 -3.45
CA LYS A 252 0.57 -8.26 -2.27
C LYS A 252 -0.13 -7.66 -1.05
N GLU A 253 -0.01 -8.34 0.08
CA GLU A 253 -0.41 -7.89 1.42
C GLU A 253 0.69 -8.33 2.41
N PRO A 254 1.15 -7.45 3.31
CA PRO A 254 2.17 -7.78 4.30
C PRO A 254 1.65 -8.79 5.34
N ASN A 255 2.51 -9.71 5.77
CA ASN A 255 2.24 -10.55 6.93
C ASN A 255 2.71 -9.83 8.21
N LEU A 256 1.92 -8.83 8.62
CA LEU A 256 2.22 -7.93 9.74
C LEU A 256 2.65 -8.64 11.03
N ALA A 257 2.12 -9.85 11.30
CA ALA A 257 2.47 -10.64 12.47
C ALA A 257 3.81 -11.40 12.33
N LYS A 258 4.18 -11.82 11.12
CA LYS A 258 5.44 -12.49 10.80
C LYS A 258 6.58 -11.48 10.73
N GLU A 259 6.39 -10.40 9.98
CA GLU A 259 7.37 -9.31 9.80
C GLU A 259 7.77 -8.72 11.16
N ALA A 260 6.80 -8.28 11.97
CA ALA A 260 7.06 -7.76 13.31
C ALA A 260 7.74 -8.77 14.28
N ALA A 261 7.68 -10.07 14.00
CA ALA A 261 8.37 -11.09 14.79
C ALA A 261 9.80 -11.35 14.30
N GLN A 262 10.06 -11.32 12.98
CA GLN A 262 11.36 -11.67 12.40
C GLN A 262 12.48 -10.76 12.92
N ASP A 263 12.31 -9.44 12.97
CA ASP A 263 13.35 -8.57 13.56
C ASP A 263 13.23 -8.36 15.06
N LEU A 264 12.13 -8.75 15.71
CA LEU A 264 12.22 -8.92 17.16
C LEU A 264 13.28 -10.01 17.47
N PHE A 265 13.35 -11.06 16.66
CA PHE A 265 14.44 -12.03 16.76
C PHE A 265 15.79 -11.48 16.27
N SER A 266 15.88 -10.73 15.15
CA SER A 266 17.17 -10.18 14.69
C SER A 266 17.75 -9.15 15.67
N ALA A 267 16.92 -8.24 16.20
CA ALA A 267 17.28 -7.25 17.21
C ALA A 267 17.62 -7.87 18.57
N ILE A 268 17.06 -9.04 18.92
CA ILE A 268 17.50 -9.81 20.10
C ILE A 268 18.81 -10.56 19.83
N THR A 269 19.00 -11.09 18.62
CA THR A 269 20.18 -11.89 18.25
C THR A 269 21.44 -11.04 18.09
N SER A 270 21.31 -9.76 17.72
CA SER A 270 22.44 -8.82 17.62
C SER A 270 23.06 -8.41 18.97
N TYR A 271 22.45 -8.76 20.11
CA TYR A 271 23.11 -8.70 21.43
C TYR A 271 24.09 -9.85 21.67
N GLY A 272 24.14 -10.83 20.77
CA GLY A 272 24.98 -12.04 20.87
C GLY A 272 26.44 -11.84 20.51
N ASN A 273 27.14 -10.83 21.05
CA ASN A 273 28.62 -10.83 21.21
C ASN A 273 29.14 -9.64 22.07
N GLY A 274 29.16 -9.84 23.40
CA GLY A 274 30.15 -9.29 24.34
C GLY A 274 30.45 -7.78 24.42
N ASP A 275 29.88 -7.08 25.42
CA ASP A 275 30.57 -6.69 26.67
C ASP A 275 29.55 -6.00 27.61
N LEU A 276 29.31 -6.58 28.79
CA LEU A 276 28.19 -6.19 29.67
C LEU A 276 28.53 -5.06 30.66
N SER A 277 29.77 -4.61 30.71
CA SER A 277 30.27 -3.71 31.77
C SER A 277 29.91 -2.23 31.58
N SER A 278 29.67 -1.78 30.35
CA SER A 278 29.38 -0.38 30.00
C SER A 278 27.89 -0.07 29.76
N MET A 279 27.02 -1.07 29.78
CA MET A 279 25.61 -0.94 29.34
C MET A 279 24.64 -0.42 30.42
N ALA A 280 25.03 -0.41 31.70
CA ALA A 280 24.14 -0.08 32.81
C ALA A 280 23.57 1.35 32.74
N GLU A 281 24.36 2.33 32.27
CA GLU A 281 23.91 3.72 32.14
C GLU A 281 23.02 3.93 30.90
N THR A 282 23.31 3.25 29.79
CA THR A 282 22.54 3.31 28.54
C THR A 282 21.16 2.66 28.68
N ALA A 283 21.06 1.55 29.43
CA ALA A 283 19.81 0.82 29.64
C ALA A 283 18.74 1.69 30.34
N ILE A 284 19.14 2.52 31.31
CA ILE A 284 18.23 3.43 32.03
C ILE A 284 17.68 4.51 31.07
N GLY A 285 18.48 4.96 30.10
CA GLY A 285 18.03 5.86 29.02
C GLY A 285 16.97 5.22 28.11
N PHE A 286 17.11 3.93 27.80
CA PHE A 286 16.12 3.16 27.02
C PHE A 286 14.81 2.93 27.78
N PHE A 287 14.88 2.46 29.04
CA PHE A 287 13.69 2.19 29.84
C PHE A 287 12.84 3.45 30.09
N LYS A 288 13.46 4.63 30.21
CA LYS A 288 12.72 5.90 30.35
C LYS A 288 12.06 6.37 29.05
N LYS A 289 12.53 5.90 27.89
CA LYS A 289 11.97 6.19 26.56
C LYS A 289 10.80 5.25 26.20
N ALA A 290 10.83 4.01 26.69
CA ALA A 290 9.76 3.02 26.47
C ALA A 290 8.38 3.46 27.02
N ALA A 291 8.33 4.42 27.94
CA ALA A 291 7.09 5.01 28.44
C ALA A 291 6.38 5.95 27.44
N ILE A 292 7.02 6.35 26.33
CA ILE A 292 6.48 7.32 25.36
C ILE A 292 6.72 6.87 23.91
N GLY A 293 5.85 5.99 23.40
CA GLY A 293 5.48 5.95 21.97
C GLY A 293 6.37 5.23 20.95
N SER A 294 7.31 4.36 21.36
CA SER A 294 8.24 3.73 20.40
C SER A 294 7.60 2.68 19.46
N SER A 295 6.67 1.86 19.97
CA SER A 295 6.21 0.64 19.30
C SER A 295 5.42 0.82 17.99
N ALA A 296 4.86 2.00 17.72
CA ALA A 296 4.18 2.29 16.45
C ALA A 296 5.17 2.68 15.34
N ARG A 297 6.21 3.42 15.70
CA ARG A 297 7.27 3.86 14.77
C ARG A 297 8.18 2.70 14.39
N GLU A 298 8.49 1.82 15.34
CA GLU A 298 9.20 0.57 15.08
C GLU A 298 8.41 -0.29 14.07
N ARG A 299 7.10 -0.50 14.27
CA ARG A 299 6.26 -1.28 13.33
C ARG A 299 6.15 -0.69 11.91
N THR A 300 6.12 0.64 11.81
CA THR A 300 6.09 1.37 10.53
C THR A 300 7.35 1.05 9.69
N VAL A 301 8.51 0.99 10.33
CA VAL A 301 9.77 0.55 9.69
C VAL A 301 9.68 -0.93 9.32
N MET A 302 9.23 -1.76 10.27
CA MET A 302 9.23 -3.24 10.16
C MET A 302 8.40 -3.85 9.04
N THR A 303 7.27 -3.23 8.69
CA THR A 303 6.34 -3.81 7.70
C THR A 303 6.19 -2.92 6.47
N LYS A 304 7.09 -1.94 6.32
CA LYS A 304 7.03 -0.81 5.38
C LYS A 304 5.64 -0.07 5.37
N THR A 305 4.80 -0.24 6.41
CA THR A 305 3.47 0.40 6.49
C THR A 305 3.56 1.82 7.06
N SER A 306 2.58 2.68 6.76
CA SER A 306 2.53 4.03 7.33
C SER A 306 1.11 4.41 7.75
N PRO A 307 0.94 5.10 8.89
CA PRO A 307 -0.37 5.61 9.29
C PRO A 307 -0.86 6.78 8.41
N ALA A 308 0.03 7.35 7.59
CA ALA A 308 -0.29 8.33 6.55
C ALA A 308 -0.90 7.67 5.31
N ASP A 309 -1.62 8.46 4.51
CA ASP A 309 -2.34 8.03 3.32
C ASP A 309 -1.42 8.13 2.09
N VAL A 310 -0.61 7.08 1.85
CA VAL A 310 0.32 7.04 0.73
C VAL A 310 -0.19 6.08 -0.33
N VAL A 311 -0.27 6.57 -1.57
CA VAL A 311 -0.65 5.79 -2.75
C VAL A 311 0.32 6.07 -3.90
N MET A 312 0.77 5.02 -4.57
CA MET A 312 1.67 5.11 -5.72
C MET A 312 1.04 4.42 -6.92
N PHE A 313 1.03 5.08 -8.07
CA PHE A 313 0.86 4.40 -9.35
C PHE A 313 2.23 4.21 -9.99
N SER A 314 2.50 2.99 -10.40
CA SER A 314 3.66 2.61 -11.20
C SER A 314 3.20 1.75 -12.36
N GLY A 315 4.08 1.56 -13.34
CA GLY A 315 3.76 0.80 -14.54
C GLY A 315 4.72 -0.37 -14.72
N SER A 316 4.29 -1.54 -14.25
CA SER A 316 5.03 -2.80 -14.39
C SER A 316 5.16 -3.22 -15.86
N LYS A 317 6.34 -3.73 -16.23
CA LYS A 317 6.61 -4.36 -17.52
C LYS A 317 6.72 -5.86 -17.33
N ASP A 318 5.93 -6.62 -18.08
CA ASP A 318 5.87 -8.07 -17.95
C ASP A 318 7.20 -8.79 -18.25
N THR A 319 8.16 -8.18 -18.98
CA THR A 319 9.48 -8.81 -19.24
C THR A 319 10.57 -7.95 -19.92
N GLN A 320 10.32 -6.73 -20.43
CA GLN A 320 11.33 -5.98 -21.23
C GLN A 320 11.35 -4.45 -21.04
N THR A 321 12.57 -3.90 -21.12
CA THR A 321 13.02 -2.48 -21.04
C THR A 321 12.07 -1.44 -21.65
N SER A 322 12.05 -0.22 -21.10
CA SER A 322 11.34 0.94 -21.66
C SER A 322 11.94 1.37 -22.99
N ALA A 323 11.29 0.96 -24.07
CA ALA A 323 11.32 1.72 -25.31
C ALA A 323 10.60 3.06 -25.06
N ASP A 324 11.26 4.17 -25.39
CA ASP A 324 10.63 5.49 -25.51
C ASP A 324 9.34 5.36 -26.33
N THR A 325 8.23 5.90 -25.83
CA THR A 325 6.95 5.73 -26.51
C THR A 325 6.69 6.86 -27.50
N PHE A 326 6.87 6.56 -28.79
CA PHE A 326 6.69 7.53 -29.87
C PHE A 326 5.24 7.58 -30.33
N GLN A 327 4.56 8.71 -30.09
CA GLN A 327 3.23 8.97 -30.64
C GLN A 327 3.10 10.45 -31.02
N ASP A 328 2.49 10.71 -32.17
CA ASP A 328 2.32 12.05 -32.78
C ASP A 328 3.63 12.79 -33.09
N GLY A 329 4.77 12.09 -33.05
CA GLY A 329 6.12 12.64 -33.24
C GLY A 329 6.89 12.91 -31.95
N GLU A 330 6.24 12.81 -30.79
CA GLU A 330 6.85 13.06 -29.48
C GLU A 330 7.01 11.76 -28.68
N ALA A 331 8.08 11.70 -27.88
CA ALA A 331 8.24 10.68 -26.86
C ALA A 331 7.46 11.09 -25.61
N ARG A 332 6.80 10.14 -24.94
CA ARG A 332 6.06 10.39 -23.68
C ARG A 332 6.13 9.20 -22.72
N GLY A 333 6.04 9.48 -21.44
CA GLY A 333 5.75 8.54 -20.37
C GLY A 333 4.32 8.00 -20.53
N ALA A 334 4.20 6.67 -20.50
CA ALA A 334 2.93 6.03 -20.82
C ALA A 334 1.94 6.09 -19.65
N LEU A 335 2.44 5.91 -18.41
CA LEU A 335 1.62 5.89 -17.21
C LEU A 335 1.05 7.28 -16.89
N SER A 336 1.90 8.30 -16.89
CA SER A 336 1.54 9.70 -16.61
C SER A 336 0.52 10.23 -17.62
N TRP A 337 0.73 9.95 -18.91
CA TRP A 337 -0.23 10.25 -19.98
C TRP A 337 -1.58 9.56 -19.75
N ALA A 338 -1.59 8.25 -19.46
CA ALA A 338 -2.82 7.49 -19.24
C ALA A 338 -3.56 7.90 -17.95
N PHE A 339 -2.83 8.30 -16.90
CA PHE A 339 -3.36 8.83 -15.64
C PHE A 339 -4.06 10.18 -15.86
N ILE A 340 -3.39 11.14 -16.50
CA ILE A 340 -3.95 12.45 -16.84
C ILE A 340 -5.21 12.27 -17.68
N LYS A 341 -5.11 11.55 -18.80
CA LYS A 341 -6.21 11.35 -19.75
C LYS A 341 -7.41 10.63 -19.11
N SER A 342 -7.18 9.68 -18.21
CA SER A 342 -8.23 9.01 -17.44
C SER A 342 -9.01 9.98 -16.57
N LEU A 343 -8.32 10.86 -15.82
CA LEU A 343 -8.95 11.79 -14.90
C LEU A 343 -9.59 13.00 -15.60
N GLU A 344 -9.04 13.45 -16.72
CA GLU A 344 -9.68 14.47 -17.55
C GLU A 344 -11.00 13.98 -18.16
N ARG A 345 -11.06 12.72 -18.57
CA ARG A 345 -12.26 12.10 -19.15
C ARG A 345 -13.28 11.70 -18.08
N TRP A 346 -12.80 11.19 -16.94
CA TRP A 346 -13.60 10.67 -15.84
C TRP A 346 -13.02 11.17 -14.50
N PRO A 347 -13.44 12.36 -14.01
CA PRO A 347 -12.83 12.99 -12.83
C PRO A 347 -13.28 12.40 -11.48
N TYR A 348 -14.35 11.61 -11.46
CA TYR A 348 -14.91 11.03 -10.23
C TYR A 348 -14.91 9.49 -10.30
N GLN A 349 -13.76 8.91 -10.00
CA GLN A 349 -13.53 7.46 -10.08
C GLN A 349 -13.16 6.88 -8.72
N SER A 350 -13.46 5.60 -8.52
CA SER A 350 -12.83 4.81 -7.46
C SER A 350 -11.38 4.49 -7.83
N TYR A 351 -10.55 4.07 -6.86
CA TYR A 351 -9.20 3.60 -7.15
C TYR A 351 -9.20 2.45 -8.18
N LEU A 352 -10.14 1.50 -8.07
CA LEU A 352 -10.28 0.39 -9.03
C LEU A 352 -10.75 0.88 -10.41
N GLN A 353 -11.70 1.82 -10.47
CA GLN A 353 -12.14 2.40 -11.74
C GLN A 353 -10.99 3.13 -12.44
N LEU A 354 -10.25 3.98 -11.72
CA LEU A 354 -9.11 4.70 -12.24
C LEU A 354 -8.01 3.76 -12.75
N LEU A 355 -7.69 2.71 -12.00
CA LEU A 355 -6.71 1.71 -12.41
C LEU A 355 -7.15 0.96 -13.69
N ASN A 356 -8.45 0.70 -13.82
CA ASN A 356 -9.04 0.12 -15.03
C ASN A 356 -9.03 1.10 -16.22
N THR A 357 -9.35 2.39 -16.05
CA THR A 357 -9.32 3.34 -17.18
C THR A 357 -7.88 3.62 -17.62
N ILE A 358 -6.93 3.72 -16.70
CA ILE A 358 -5.50 3.82 -17.02
C ILE A 358 -5.10 2.60 -17.86
N ARG A 359 -5.47 1.38 -17.42
CA ARG A 359 -5.20 0.16 -18.18
C ARG A 359 -5.82 0.21 -19.58
N SER A 360 -7.08 0.62 -19.73
CA SER A 360 -7.72 0.70 -21.05
C SER A 360 -7.12 1.78 -21.97
N GLU A 361 -6.60 2.89 -21.44
CA GLU A 361 -5.85 3.87 -22.24
C GLU A 361 -4.46 3.32 -22.64
N LEU A 362 -3.89 2.39 -21.87
CA LEU A 362 -2.60 1.73 -22.15
C LEU A 362 -2.72 0.53 -23.12
N GLU A 363 -3.74 -0.33 -23.01
CA GLU A 363 -3.80 -1.68 -23.61
C GLU A 363 -3.56 -1.74 -25.14
N ASP A 364 -4.07 -0.76 -25.90
CA ASP A 364 -3.90 -0.71 -27.36
C ASP A 364 -2.50 -0.22 -27.81
N ARG A 365 -1.71 0.34 -26.89
CA ARG A 365 -0.51 1.15 -27.22
C ARG A 365 0.75 0.67 -26.51
N TYR A 366 0.60 0.09 -25.33
CA TYR A 366 1.67 -0.15 -24.38
C TYR A 366 1.55 -1.52 -23.71
N THR A 367 2.67 -2.21 -23.56
CA THR A 367 2.76 -3.48 -22.80
C THR A 367 2.86 -3.27 -21.29
N GLN A 368 2.83 -2.02 -20.84
CA GLN A 368 2.90 -1.65 -19.43
C GLN A 368 1.55 -1.90 -18.76
N LYS A 369 1.56 -2.61 -17.64
CA LYS A 369 0.38 -2.81 -16.80
C LYS A 369 0.46 -1.86 -15.59
N PRO A 370 -0.57 -1.03 -15.36
CA PRO A 370 -0.56 -0.14 -14.22
C PRO A 370 -0.79 -0.95 -12.94
N GLN A 371 -0.03 -0.60 -11.92
CA GLN A 371 -0.18 -1.11 -10.55
C GLN A 371 -0.46 0.07 -9.62
N LEU A 372 -1.14 -0.22 -8.53
CA LEU A 372 -1.43 0.73 -7.46
C LEU A 372 -0.89 0.15 -6.16
N SER A 373 0.06 0.81 -5.53
CA SER A 373 0.63 0.41 -4.24
C SER A 373 0.22 1.38 -3.13
N SER A 374 0.12 0.92 -1.89
CA SER A 374 -0.33 1.73 -0.75
C SER A 374 0.37 1.40 0.58
N SER A 375 0.51 2.39 1.45
CA SER A 375 1.06 2.25 2.81
C SER A 375 0.17 1.50 3.81
N HIS A 376 -1.10 1.29 3.45
CA HIS A 376 -2.14 0.69 4.31
C HIS A 376 -3.16 -0.07 3.45
N PRO A 377 -4.05 -0.90 4.06
CA PRO A 377 -5.15 -1.52 3.32
C PRO A 377 -6.02 -0.45 2.65
N LEU A 378 -6.24 -0.61 1.35
CA LEU A 378 -7.00 0.31 0.53
C LEU A 378 -8.32 -0.33 0.08
N ASP A 379 -9.45 0.25 0.47
CA ASP A 379 -10.73 -0.10 -0.15
C ASP A 379 -10.78 0.57 -1.52
N THR A 380 -10.55 -0.22 -2.58
CA THR A 380 -10.44 0.27 -3.94
C THR A 380 -11.78 0.71 -4.55
N ASN A 381 -12.89 0.56 -3.82
CA ASN A 381 -14.20 1.13 -4.17
C ASN A 381 -14.35 2.58 -3.70
N LEU A 382 -13.51 3.06 -2.78
CA LEU A 382 -13.48 4.46 -2.37
C LEU A 382 -13.04 5.36 -3.53
N ARG A 383 -13.54 6.59 -3.53
CA ARG A 383 -13.24 7.61 -4.53
C ARG A 383 -11.79 8.07 -4.42
N PHE A 384 -11.07 8.02 -5.54
CA PHE A 384 -9.77 8.67 -5.68
C PHE A 384 -9.92 10.19 -5.51
N THR A 385 -8.98 10.81 -4.80
CA THR A 385 -9.00 12.22 -4.40
C THR A 385 -7.60 12.80 -4.49
N MET A 386 -7.45 14.11 -4.76
CA MET A 386 -6.16 14.85 -4.78
C MET A 386 -6.38 16.33 -4.52
#